data_AF-A0A8C2TXN4-F1
#
_entry.id   AF-A0A8C2TXN4-F1
#
_cell.length_a   1.000
_cell.length_b   1.000
_cell.length_c   1.000
_cell.angle_alpha   90.00
_cell.angle_beta   90.00
_cell.angle_gamma   90.00
#
_symmetry.space_group_name_H-M   'P 1'
#
loop_
_entity.id
_entity.type
_entity.pdbx_description
1 polymer ?
#
loop_
_entity_poly.entity_id
_entity_poly.type
_entity_poly.pdbx_seq_one_letter_code
_entity_poly.pdbx_strand_id
1 'polypeptide(L)'
;MMRASRQIFPNWFCILWLPLLLRAISCSPLPATELLPPAALPSGLSQGQTCVGCVLVVSVIEQLAQWHNSTVKAAMERLCNYIPEKLQGFCYVLAEVYGPHIAELIDREMNADVVCHSLKLCKQDPGQPLCHLYPPPKVGLSAAIWKAKKILKNSKDLKRTVGVPSLCAFPLLADLCERIKYVLRSKLPFEDFDGDKFSTFPTLRGYHWRGRDCDDKNTTVYPGRRPDNWDVKSDSNCNGIWGVDPKDGIPYEEKFCKGADSQGVVLLGDSAGAHFHIPPEWMTVTQMSAKSFANLPMAFTDELDWPQFSEITGFLNSTIGGWTDSLYLRLRRRNRCNHRDLQNISQNGGSSRNLLGLIKSLARNQLLDNPAIVIYATIGNDVCNGNRDTLAHMTTPKEMFSNVMQALRYLDSRLPNSSHVILTGLVDGRFLWDNLHNRYHPLGQLNRDVTYSQLYSFLNCLQRAEQLSNVLKEIARTQKFSNFDVFYMDFPLKQTAEEWHKMGGEPWQLIEPVDGFHPSQIAAALGTGITWQKALHEWPQVLGKENPFNDQIEAIFKDQGGH
;
A
#
# COMPACT_ATOMS: atom_id res chain seq x y z
N MET A 1 -62.39 11.47 1.54
CA MET A 1 -62.01 12.23 2.75
C MET A 1 -60.75 11.64 3.34
N MET A 2 -59.94 12.48 3.98
CA MET A 2 -58.68 12.23 4.71
C MET A 2 -57.38 12.08 3.90
N ARG A 3 -56.84 13.29 3.67
CA ARG A 3 -55.42 13.68 3.54
C ARG A 3 -54.48 12.88 4.45
N ALA A 4 -53.32 12.53 3.91
CA ALA A 4 -52.07 12.52 4.66
C ALA A 4 -51.08 13.47 3.97
N SER A 5 -50.54 14.38 4.78
CA SER A 5 -49.80 15.58 4.42
C SER A 5 -48.36 15.27 4.05
N ARG A 6 -47.83 16.04 3.10
CA ARG A 6 -46.39 16.31 2.95
C ARG A 6 -45.84 16.80 4.29
N GLN A 7 -44.71 16.24 4.72
CA GLN A 7 -43.73 16.97 5.52
C GLN A 7 -42.37 16.85 4.82
N ILE A 8 -42.00 17.97 4.23
CA ILE A 8 -40.63 18.33 3.86
C ILE A 8 -39.94 18.69 5.17
N PHE A 9 -38.86 17.98 5.51
CA PHE A 9 -37.83 18.51 6.40
C PHE A 9 -36.50 18.61 5.61
N PRO A 10 -35.71 19.67 5.85
CA PRO A 10 -34.58 20.04 5.01
C PRO A 10 -33.26 19.47 5.54
N ASN A 11 -32.39 19.11 4.60
CA ASN A 11 -30.98 19.52 4.59
C ASN A 11 -30.17 19.35 5.89
N TRP A 12 -29.53 18.20 6.07
CA TRP A 12 -28.10 18.01 6.39
C TRP A 12 -27.87 16.57 6.87
N PHE A 13 -26.64 16.08 6.67
CA PHE A 13 -26.10 14.77 7.05
C PHE A 13 -26.33 13.60 6.08
N CYS A 14 -25.25 13.29 5.36
CA CYS A 14 -24.71 11.95 5.03
C CYS A 14 -23.88 12.02 3.73
N ILE A 15 -22.86 12.87 3.73
CA ILE A 15 -21.83 12.95 2.66
C ILE A 15 -20.52 12.58 3.33
N LEU A 16 -20.22 11.29 3.42
CA LEU A 16 -19.08 10.89 4.19
C LEU A 16 -18.62 9.49 3.78
N TRP A 17 -17.34 9.43 3.38
CA TRP A 17 -16.49 8.24 3.39
C TRP A 17 -16.27 7.47 2.07
N LEU A 18 -15.61 8.14 1.12
CA LEU A 18 -14.69 7.56 0.13
C LEU A 18 -13.18 7.97 0.25
N PRO A 19 -12.73 8.95 1.11
CA PRO A 19 -11.35 9.50 1.12
C PRO A 19 -10.26 8.55 1.59
N LEU A 20 -10.63 7.37 2.04
CA LEU A 20 -9.78 6.49 2.81
C LEU A 20 -8.99 5.51 1.92
N LEU A 21 -9.52 5.20 0.73
CA LEU A 21 -8.87 4.36 -0.28
C LEU A 21 -7.87 5.11 -1.18
N LEU A 22 -8.09 6.42 -1.42
CA LEU A 22 -7.22 7.22 -2.30
C LEU A 22 -6.21 8.09 -1.54
N ARG A 23 -6.24 8.08 -0.19
CA ARG A 23 -5.21 8.74 0.65
C ARG A 23 -3.83 8.12 0.45
N ALA A 24 -3.76 6.93 -0.13
CA ALA A 24 -2.52 6.26 -0.50
C ALA A 24 -1.70 6.97 -1.58
N ILE A 25 -2.33 7.79 -2.43
CA ILE A 25 -1.65 8.51 -3.53
C ILE A 25 -1.16 9.91 -3.08
N SER A 26 -1.62 10.41 -1.93
CA SER A 26 -1.25 11.73 -1.42
C SER A 26 -0.40 11.58 -0.16
N CYS A 27 0.89 11.91 -0.28
CA CYS A 27 1.90 11.91 0.78
C CYS A 27 1.62 12.91 1.95
N SER A 28 0.37 13.20 2.32
CA SER A 28 0.08 14.23 3.32
C SER A 28 -0.20 13.63 4.71
N PRO A 29 0.72 13.73 5.68
CA PRO A 29 0.38 13.51 7.09
C PRO A 29 -0.41 14.71 7.63
N LEU A 30 -1.37 14.44 8.53
CA LEU A 30 -2.09 15.48 9.28
C LEU A 30 -1.12 16.19 10.26
N PRO A 31 -1.33 17.50 10.55
CA PRO A 31 -0.56 18.20 11.57
C PRO A 31 -0.86 17.61 12.95
N ALA A 32 0.18 17.34 13.73
CA ALA A 32 0.06 17.00 15.13
C ALA A 32 -0.08 18.30 15.95
N THR A 33 -1.22 18.51 16.61
CA THR A 33 -1.27 19.41 17.77
C THR A 33 -2.45 19.09 18.69
N GLU A 34 -2.07 18.80 19.94
CA GLU A 34 -2.77 18.88 21.23
C GLU A 34 -4.19 18.30 21.44
N LEU A 35 -4.29 17.53 22.52
CA LEU A 35 -5.47 16.89 23.10
C LEU A 35 -6.60 17.91 23.40
N LEU A 36 -7.63 17.96 22.55
CA LEU A 36 -8.95 18.54 22.85
C LEU A 36 -10.09 17.69 22.23
N PRO A 37 -11.32 17.71 22.80
CA PRO A 37 -12.33 16.64 22.67
C PRO A 37 -12.95 16.52 21.26
N PRO A 38 -13.66 15.39 20.95
CA PRO A 38 -13.93 14.96 19.58
C PRO A 38 -15.01 15.82 18.92
N ALA A 39 -14.62 16.93 18.32
CA ALA A 39 -15.46 17.74 17.47
C ALA A 39 -14.85 17.83 16.07
N ALA A 40 -15.57 17.21 15.11
CA ALA A 40 -15.42 17.34 13.65
C ALA A 40 -14.11 16.82 13.01
N LEU A 41 -14.10 15.53 12.67
CA LEU A 41 -13.19 15.00 11.63
C LEU A 41 -13.50 15.64 10.26
N PRO A 42 -12.50 15.96 9.42
CA PRO A 42 -12.72 16.52 8.09
C PRO A 42 -13.35 15.48 7.15
N SER A 43 -14.48 15.87 6.57
CA SER A 43 -15.39 15.09 5.75
C SER A 43 -15.19 15.34 4.25
N GLY A 44 -14.70 14.34 3.49
CA GLY A 44 -14.71 14.33 2.01
C GLY A 44 -13.50 13.67 1.35
N LEU A 45 -13.67 13.07 0.15
CA LEU A 45 -12.58 12.80 -0.81
C LEU A 45 -11.80 14.10 -0.97
N SER A 46 -10.47 14.09 -0.94
CA SER A 46 -9.77 15.34 -1.26
C SER A 46 -10.13 15.72 -2.69
N GLN A 47 -10.28 17.02 -2.94
CA GLN A 47 -10.60 17.55 -4.27
C GLN A 47 -9.63 17.02 -5.34
N GLY A 48 -8.36 16.80 -4.98
CA GLY A 48 -7.33 16.22 -5.85
C GLY A 48 -7.61 14.77 -6.23
N GLN A 49 -8.01 13.90 -5.28
CA GLN A 49 -8.27 12.48 -5.56
C GLN A 49 -9.44 12.27 -6.53
N THR A 50 -10.49 13.07 -6.39
CA THR A 50 -11.66 13.02 -7.29
C THR A 50 -11.24 13.43 -8.70
N CYS A 51 -10.35 14.42 -8.79
CA CYS A 51 -9.82 14.90 -10.05
C CYS A 51 -8.95 13.85 -10.73
N VAL A 52 -7.97 13.27 -10.02
CA VAL A 52 -7.10 12.21 -10.54
C VAL A 52 -7.93 11.03 -11.05
N GLY A 53 -8.84 10.50 -10.22
CA GLY A 53 -9.68 9.37 -10.61
C GLY A 53 -10.54 9.67 -11.84
N CYS A 54 -11.09 10.88 -11.95
CA CYS A 54 -11.84 11.29 -13.14
C CYS A 54 -10.95 11.31 -14.38
N VAL A 55 -9.80 11.99 -14.31
CA VAL A 55 -8.89 12.13 -15.46
C VAL A 55 -8.45 10.74 -15.92
N LEU A 56 -8.05 9.87 -15.01
CA LEU A 56 -7.67 8.48 -15.31
C LEU A 56 -8.78 7.71 -16.05
N VAL A 57 -9.99 7.69 -15.51
CA VAL A 57 -11.10 6.93 -16.09
C VAL A 57 -11.50 7.49 -17.45
N VAL A 58 -11.59 8.81 -17.59
CA VAL A 58 -11.93 9.45 -18.87
C VAL A 58 -10.84 9.17 -19.92
N SER A 59 -9.57 9.24 -19.55
CA SER A 59 -8.44 8.89 -20.42
C SER A 59 -8.50 7.44 -20.89
N VAL A 60 -8.77 6.50 -20.00
CA VAL A 60 -8.89 5.08 -20.35
C VAL A 60 -10.07 4.84 -21.31
N ILE A 61 -11.21 5.46 -21.04
CA ILE A 61 -12.39 5.36 -21.90
C ILE A 61 -12.09 5.91 -23.30
N GLU A 62 -11.47 7.08 -23.39
CA GLU A 62 -11.09 7.71 -24.65
C GLU A 62 -10.13 6.81 -25.45
N GLN A 63 -9.08 6.30 -24.81
CA GLN A 63 -8.11 5.41 -25.45
C GLN A 63 -8.73 4.07 -25.86
N LEU A 64 -9.64 3.52 -25.06
CA LEU A 64 -10.31 2.25 -25.37
C LEU A 64 -11.27 2.41 -26.56
N ALA A 65 -11.93 3.57 -26.67
CA ALA A 65 -12.73 3.93 -27.84
C ALA A 65 -11.87 4.03 -29.10
N GLN A 66 -10.71 4.71 -29.01
CA GLN A 66 -9.74 4.82 -30.09
C GLN A 66 -9.20 3.45 -30.54
N TRP A 67 -8.74 2.64 -29.59
CA TRP A 67 -8.12 1.33 -29.85
C TRP A 67 -9.07 0.36 -30.56
N HIS A 68 -10.34 0.32 -30.14
CA HIS A 68 -11.34 -0.56 -30.73
C HIS A 68 -12.12 0.08 -31.89
N ASN A 69 -11.77 1.30 -32.31
CA ASN A 69 -12.50 2.08 -33.31
C ASN A 69 -14.03 2.07 -33.03
N SER A 70 -14.39 2.41 -31.80
CA SER A 70 -15.75 2.28 -31.28
C SER A 70 -16.25 3.59 -30.67
N THR A 71 -17.56 3.71 -30.47
CA THR A 71 -18.12 4.87 -29.76
C THR A 71 -17.68 4.88 -28.29
N VAL A 72 -17.63 6.06 -27.68
CA VAL A 72 -17.33 6.22 -26.24
C VAL A 72 -18.28 5.38 -25.36
N LYS A 73 -19.56 5.30 -25.74
CA LYS A 73 -20.53 4.46 -25.04
C LYS A 73 -20.18 2.97 -25.10
N ALA A 74 -19.82 2.47 -26.29
CA ALA A 74 -19.40 1.08 -26.46
C ALA A 74 -18.09 0.80 -25.70
N ALA A 75 -17.18 1.77 -25.61
CA ALA A 75 -15.97 1.66 -24.81
C ALA A 75 -16.26 1.58 -23.30
N MET A 76 -17.21 2.38 -22.78
CA MET A 76 -17.64 2.28 -21.38
C MET A 76 -18.30 0.93 -21.07
N GLU A 77 -19.19 0.45 -21.93
CA GLU A 77 -19.81 -0.87 -21.77
C GLU A 77 -18.76 -1.97 -21.78
N ARG A 78 -17.77 -1.88 -22.66
CA ARG A 78 -16.61 -2.80 -22.70
C ARG A 78 -15.80 -2.75 -21.42
N LEU A 79 -15.47 -1.55 -20.91
CA LEU A 79 -14.75 -1.39 -19.66
C LEU A 79 -15.51 -2.03 -18.50
N CYS A 80 -16.82 -1.80 -18.39
CA CYS A 80 -17.65 -2.42 -17.36
C CYS A 80 -17.75 -3.94 -17.49
N ASN A 81 -17.69 -4.49 -18.71
CA ASN A 81 -17.60 -5.94 -18.93
C ASN A 81 -16.26 -6.55 -18.51
N TYR A 82 -15.20 -5.74 -18.35
CA TYR A 82 -13.92 -6.21 -17.83
C TYR A 82 -13.86 -6.18 -16.29
N ILE A 83 -14.73 -5.40 -15.64
CA ILE A 83 -14.79 -5.30 -14.18
C ILE A 83 -15.41 -6.58 -13.58
N PRO A 84 -14.85 -7.14 -12.48
CA PRO A 84 -15.40 -8.32 -11.84
C PRO A 84 -16.87 -8.19 -11.44
N GLU A 85 -17.61 -9.29 -11.49
CA GLU A 85 -19.07 -9.36 -11.29
C GLU A 85 -19.57 -8.59 -10.06
N LYS A 86 -18.88 -8.72 -8.92
CA LYS A 86 -19.23 -8.03 -7.67
C LYS A 86 -19.19 -6.50 -7.76
N LEU A 87 -18.44 -5.94 -8.70
CA LEU A 87 -18.24 -4.49 -8.90
C LEU A 87 -18.86 -4.00 -10.22
N GLN A 88 -19.26 -4.90 -11.11
CA GLN A 88 -19.76 -4.58 -12.44
C GLN A 88 -21.01 -3.71 -12.41
N GLY A 89 -21.98 -4.01 -11.53
CA GLY A 89 -23.20 -3.22 -11.39
C GLY A 89 -22.92 -1.75 -11.04
N PHE A 90 -21.90 -1.49 -10.21
CA PHE A 90 -21.49 -0.13 -9.89
C PHE A 90 -20.87 0.59 -11.10
N CYS A 91 -20.06 -0.11 -11.91
CA CYS A 91 -19.52 0.46 -13.14
C CYS A 91 -20.63 0.93 -14.09
N TYR A 92 -21.65 0.09 -14.31
CA TYR A 92 -22.78 0.46 -15.17
C TYR A 92 -23.56 1.66 -14.64
N VAL A 93 -23.77 1.76 -13.33
CA VAL A 93 -24.38 2.95 -12.72
C VAL A 93 -23.56 4.21 -13.01
N LEU A 94 -22.24 4.17 -12.88
CA LEU A 94 -21.38 5.30 -13.26
C LEU A 94 -21.46 5.62 -14.75
N ALA A 95 -21.48 4.61 -15.61
CA ALA A 95 -21.60 4.77 -17.06
C ALA A 95 -22.96 5.38 -17.45
N GLU A 96 -24.05 5.03 -16.77
CA GLU A 96 -25.36 5.63 -17.02
C GLU A 96 -25.42 7.10 -16.57
N VAL A 97 -24.76 7.44 -15.46
CA VAL A 97 -24.78 8.81 -14.93
C VAL A 97 -23.85 9.74 -15.68
N TYR A 98 -22.60 9.34 -15.89
CA TYR A 98 -21.58 10.20 -16.50
C TYR A 98 -21.39 9.94 -17.99
N GLY A 99 -21.78 8.77 -18.49
CA GLY A 99 -21.44 8.34 -19.84
C GLY A 99 -21.96 9.23 -20.96
N PRO A 100 -23.24 9.65 -20.96
CA PRO A 100 -23.74 10.59 -21.97
C PRO A 100 -22.97 11.91 -21.98
N HIS A 101 -22.56 12.40 -20.81
CA HIS A 101 -21.80 13.65 -20.68
C HIS A 101 -20.36 13.50 -21.16
N ILE A 102 -19.69 12.41 -20.79
CA ILE A 102 -18.33 12.12 -21.23
C ILE A 102 -18.31 11.91 -22.75
N ALA A 103 -19.25 11.15 -23.31
CA ALA A 103 -19.37 10.92 -24.75
C ALA A 103 -19.54 12.22 -25.55
N GLU A 104 -20.50 13.08 -25.16
CA GLU A 104 -20.76 14.35 -25.85
C GLU A 104 -19.53 15.30 -25.85
N LEU A 105 -18.72 15.26 -24.78
CA LEU A 105 -17.53 16.11 -24.68
C LEU A 105 -16.34 15.53 -25.46
N ILE A 106 -16.12 14.21 -25.40
CA ILE A 106 -15.08 13.54 -26.17
C ILE A 106 -15.36 13.63 -27.68
N ASP A 107 -16.62 13.48 -28.12
CA ASP A 107 -17.03 13.64 -29.53
C ASP A 107 -16.76 15.07 -30.07
N ARG A 108 -16.52 16.03 -29.17
CA ARG A 108 -16.12 17.41 -29.49
C ARG A 108 -14.64 17.67 -29.28
N GLU A 109 -13.83 16.61 -29.26
CA GLU A 109 -12.37 16.64 -29.12
C GLU A 109 -11.90 17.31 -27.81
N MET A 110 -12.68 17.14 -26.73
CA MET A 110 -12.28 17.61 -25.41
C MET A 110 -11.52 16.52 -24.65
N ASN A 111 -10.29 16.83 -24.25
CA ASN A 111 -9.47 15.93 -23.46
C ASN A 111 -10.02 15.73 -22.04
N ALA A 112 -9.48 14.72 -21.34
CA ALA A 112 -9.90 14.33 -20.01
C ALA A 112 -9.87 15.48 -18.97
N ASP A 113 -8.88 16.38 -19.03
CA ASP A 113 -8.80 17.53 -18.13
C ASP A 113 -10.02 18.44 -18.27
N VAL A 114 -10.36 18.81 -19.52
CA VAL A 114 -11.51 19.67 -19.83
C VAL A 114 -12.80 18.99 -19.38
N VAL A 115 -12.95 17.69 -19.66
CA VAL A 115 -14.10 16.89 -19.24
C VAL A 115 -14.26 16.94 -17.72
N CYS A 116 -13.22 16.60 -16.96
CA CYS A 116 -13.29 16.49 -15.51
C CYS A 116 -13.49 17.83 -14.79
N HIS A 117 -12.90 18.92 -15.29
CA HIS A 117 -13.17 20.28 -14.81
C HIS A 117 -14.59 20.76 -15.16
N SER A 118 -15.14 20.35 -16.29
CA SER A 118 -16.52 20.69 -16.69
C SER A 118 -17.56 19.97 -15.83
N LEU A 119 -17.28 18.73 -15.44
CA LEU A 119 -18.09 17.91 -14.53
C LEU A 119 -17.93 18.28 -13.05
N LYS A 120 -17.05 19.25 -12.73
CA LYS A 120 -16.72 19.70 -11.36
C LYS A 120 -16.09 18.59 -10.48
N LEU A 121 -15.55 17.56 -11.10
CA LEU A 121 -14.78 16.50 -10.44
C LEU A 121 -13.32 16.96 -10.22
N CYS A 122 -12.82 17.80 -11.14
CA CYS A 122 -11.70 18.69 -10.89
C CYS A 122 -12.23 20.08 -10.56
N LYS A 123 -11.64 20.70 -9.53
CA LYS A 123 -11.98 22.07 -9.10
C LYS A 123 -10.70 22.87 -8.96
N GLN A 124 -10.80 24.14 -9.31
CA GLN A 124 -9.74 25.13 -9.17
C GLN A 124 -9.88 25.81 -7.81
N ASP A 125 -8.78 25.86 -7.05
CA ASP A 125 -8.75 26.65 -5.83
C ASP A 125 -8.58 28.14 -6.16
N PRO A 126 -9.22 29.06 -5.40
CA PRO A 126 -9.11 30.49 -5.65
C PRO A 126 -7.64 30.96 -5.71
N GLY A 127 -7.28 31.65 -6.80
CA GLY A 127 -5.94 32.16 -7.03
C GLY A 127 -4.90 31.14 -7.52
N GLN A 128 -5.29 29.88 -7.79
CA GLN A 128 -4.42 28.85 -8.35
C GLN A 128 -4.66 28.64 -9.85
N PRO A 129 -3.66 28.23 -10.64
CA PRO A 129 -3.88 27.79 -12.01
C PRO A 129 -4.74 26.52 -12.05
N LEU A 130 -5.36 26.24 -13.18
CA LEU A 130 -6.05 24.98 -13.42
C LEU A 130 -5.01 23.86 -13.58
N CYS A 131 -5.09 22.82 -12.75
CA CYS A 131 -4.28 21.62 -12.95
C CYS A 131 -4.71 20.87 -14.21
N HIS A 132 -3.76 20.36 -14.98
CA HIS A 132 -4.00 19.58 -16.19
C HIS A 132 -2.89 18.55 -16.40
N LEU A 133 -3.25 17.37 -16.91
CA LEU A 133 -2.34 16.31 -17.28
C LEU A 133 -1.90 16.42 -18.75
N TYR A 134 -2.84 16.77 -19.63
CA TYR A 134 -2.63 16.89 -21.06
C TYR A 134 -2.23 18.31 -21.45
N PRO A 135 -1.57 18.50 -22.61
CA PRO A 135 -1.37 19.82 -23.18
C PRO A 135 -2.70 20.60 -23.30
N PRO A 136 -2.76 21.87 -22.86
CA PRO A 136 -3.97 22.66 -22.97
C PRO A 136 -4.45 22.76 -24.43
N PRO A 137 -5.77 22.75 -24.69
CA PRO A 137 -6.31 23.00 -26.02
C PRO A 137 -5.84 24.33 -26.60
N LYS A 138 -5.77 24.48 -27.94
CA LYS A 138 -5.32 25.71 -28.63
C LYS A 138 -6.05 26.97 -28.17
N VAL A 139 -7.34 26.85 -27.82
CA VAL A 139 -8.18 27.97 -27.33
C VAL A 139 -7.92 28.33 -25.87
N GLY A 140 -7.04 27.61 -25.18
CA GLY A 140 -6.79 27.71 -23.74
C GLY A 140 -7.74 26.85 -22.91
N LEU A 141 -7.24 26.35 -21.78
CA LEU A 141 -7.96 25.43 -20.89
C LEU A 141 -9.24 26.05 -20.31
N SER A 142 -9.17 27.30 -19.81
CA SER A 142 -10.32 28.01 -19.23
C SER A 142 -11.45 28.21 -20.23
N ALA A 143 -11.12 28.58 -21.48
CA ALA A 143 -12.11 28.79 -22.53
C ALA A 143 -12.74 27.46 -22.99
N ALA A 144 -11.93 26.40 -23.09
CA ALA A 144 -12.40 25.05 -23.39
C ALA A 144 -13.38 24.55 -22.30
N ILE A 145 -13.03 24.70 -21.01
CA ILE A 145 -13.91 24.34 -19.89
C ILE A 145 -15.21 25.14 -19.90
N TRP A 146 -15.15 26.44 -20.22
CA TRP A 146 -16.35 27.26 -20.33
C TRP A 146 -17.27 26.78 -21.45
N LYS A 147 -16.70 26.46 -22.63
CA LYS A 147 -17.43 25.88 -23.77
C LYS A 147 -18.06 24.54 -23.39
N ALA A 148 -17.32 23.67 -22.72
CA ALA A 148 -17.79 22.36 -22.23
C ALA A 148 -18.99 22.52 -21.29
N LYS A 149 -18.89 23.41 -20.30
CA LYS A 149 -19.99 23.72 -19.36
C LYS A 149 -21.24 24.24 -20.08
N LYS A 150 -21.08 25.04 -21.14
CA LYS A 150 -22.19 25.54 -21.95
C LYS A 150 -22.87 24.42 -22.75
N ILE A 151 -22.10 23.49 -23.32
CA ILE A 151 -22.62 22.31 -24.01
C ILE A 151 -23.44 21.45 -23.04
N LEU A 152 -22.87 21.12 -21.88
CA LEU A 152 -23.55 20.36 -20.84
C LEU A 152 -24.84 21.06 -20.40
N LYS A 153 -24.82 22.39 -20.19
CA LYS A 153 -26.00 23.18 -19.79
C LYS A 153 -27.20 23.04 -20.76
N ASN A 154 -26.91 22.86 -22.04
CA ASN A 154 -27.91 22.80 -23.11
C ASN A 154 -28.35 21.38 -23.45
N SER A 155 -27.70 20.34 -22.91
CA SER A 155 -28.10 18.95 -23.12
C SER A 155 -29.40 18.64 -22.39
N LYS A 156 -30.32 17.92 -23.05
CA LYS A 156 -31.61 17.50 -22.48
C LYS A 156 -31.43 16.53 -21.30
N ASP A 157 -30.32 15.78 -21.27
CA ASP A 157 -29.99 14.82 -20.22
C ASP A 157 -29.61 15.49 -18.89
N LEU A 158 -29.20 16.77 -18.93
CA LEU A 158 -28.75 17.53 -17.77
C LEU A 158 -29.86 17.81 -16.74
N LYS A 159 -31.14 17.67 -17.10
CA LYS A 159 -32.23 17.89 -16.13
C LYS A 159 -32.30 16.79 -15.06
N ARG A 160 -31.47 15.74 -15.16
CA ARG A 160 -31.49 14.57 -14.26
C ARG A 160 -30.13 14.24 -13.61
N THR A 161 -29.18 15.19 -13.51
CA THR A 161 -27.99 14.96 -12.66
C THR A 161 -28.33 15.19 -11.20
N VAL A 162 -29.00 14.21 -10.59
CA VAL A 162 -29.01 14.02 -9.14
C VAL A 162 -27.57 13.70 -8.75
N GLY A 163 -27.03 14.33 -7.70
CA GLY A 163 -25.69 14.04 -7.22
C GLY A 163 -25.52 12.54 -7.00
N VAL A 164 -24.39 11.97 -7.44
CA VAL A 164 -24.12 10.55 -7.25
C VAL A 164 -24.04 10.27 -5.75
N PRO A 165 -24.86 9.34 -5.21
CA PRO A 165 -24.69 8.89 -3.84
C PRO A 165 -23.26 8.41 -3.62
N SER A 166 -22.71 8.55 -2.40
CA SER A 166 -21.41 7.98 -2.06
C SER A 166 -21.30 6.52 -2.54
N LEU A 167 -20.11 6.05 -2.96
CA LEU A 167 -19.86 4.64 -3.28
C LEU A 167 -20.47 3.70 -2.24
N CYS A 168 -20.33 4.07 -0.97
CA CYS A 168 -20.78 3.30 0.19
C CYS A 168 -22.26 3.47 0.53
N ALA A 169 -22.99 4.33 -0.19
CA ALA A 169 -24.45 4.40 -0.13
C ALA A 169 -25.09 3.38 -1.08
N PHE A 170 -24.29 2.72 -1.93
CA PHE A 170 -24.77 1.64 -2.79
C PHE A 170 -24.90 0.34 -1.97
N PRO A 171 -26.08 -0.31 -1.92
CA PRO A 171 -26.31 -1.46 -1.05
C PRO A 171 -25.31 -2.61 -1.24
N LEU A 172 -24.86 -2.87 -2.48
CA LEU A 172 -23.88 -3.92 -2.77
C LEU A 172 -22.45 -3.60 -2.29
N LEU A 173 -22.14 -2.32 -2.03
CA LEU A 173 -20.81 -1.87 -1.62
C LEU A 173 -20.76 -1.37 -0.17
N ALA A 174 -21.90 -1.23 0.50
CA ALA A 174 -21.98 -0.74 1.87
C ALA A 174 -21.22 -1.65 2.84
N ASP A 175 -21.39 -2.96 2.75
CA ASP A 175 -20.69 -3.95 3.60
C ASP A 175 -19.17 -3.90 3.38
N LEU A 176 -18.73 -3.92 2.12
CA LEU A 176 -17.31 -3.80 1.76
C LEU A 176 -16.70 -2.49 2.27
N CYS A 177 -17.44 -1.38 2.17
CA CYS A 177 -17.01 -0.10 2.70
C CYS A 177 -16.87 -0.10 4.23
N GLU A 178 -17.78 -0.73 4.97
CA GLU A 178 -17.65 -0.82 6.43
C GLU A 178 -16.43 -1.65 6.84
N ARG A 179 -16.17 -2.78 6.15
CA ARG A 179 -14.97 -3.59 6.34
C ARG A 179 -13.69 -2.79 6.10
N ILE A 180 -13.62 -2.08 4.97
CA ILE A 180 -12.48 -1.21 4.63
C ILE A 180 -12.31 -0.08 5.66
N LYS A 181 -13.40 0.53 6.13
CA LYS A 181 -13.36 1.58 7.17
C LYS A 181 -12.81 1.05 8.49
N TYR A 182 -13.23 -0.15 8.90
CA TYR A 182 -12.72 -0.81 10.09
C TYR A 182 -11.20 -0.97 9.97
N VAL A 183 -10.75 -1.64 8.91
CA VAL A 183 -9.33 -1.94 8.65
C VAL A 183 -8.48 -0.68 8.65
N LEU A 184 -8.95 0.36 7.96
CA LEU A 184 -8.19 1.60 7.87
C LEU A 184 -8.12 2.38 9.20
N ARG A 185 -9.04 2.12 10.14
CA ARG A 185 -9.02 2.73 11.49
C ARG A 185 -8.26 1.87 12.49
N SER A 186 -8.53 0.57 12.52
CA SER A 186 -7.95 -0.36 13.50
C SER A 186 -6.52 -0.75 13.16
N LYS A 187 -6.18 -0.83 11.86
CA LYS A 187 -4.93 -1.42 11.35
C LYS A 187 -4.75 -2.88 11.76
N LEU A 188 -5.87 -3.55 12.03
CA LEU A 188 -5.98 -4.94 12.48
C LEU A 188 -6.85 -5.73 11.49
N PRO A 189 -6.71 -7.06 11.44
CA PRO A 189 -7.54 -7.88 10.58
C PRO A 189 -9.02 -7.66 10.87
N PHE A 190 -9.84 -7.64 9.81
CA PHE A 190 -11.30 -7.59 9.98
C PHE A 190 -11.87 -8.93 10.46
N GLU A 191 -11.35 -10.03 9.91
CA GLU A 191 -11.71 -11.40 10.31
C GLU A 191 -10.63 -11.90 11.29
N ASP A 192 -10.92 -11.80 12.59
CA ASP A 192 -10.05 -12.19 13.71
C ASP A 192 -10.98 -12.51 14.88
N PHE A 193 -11.30 -13.80 15.06
CA PHE A 193 -12.38 -14.24 15.95
C PHE A 193 -11.95 -14.32 17.41
N ASP A 194 -10.66 -14.53 17.66
CA ASP A 194 -10.11 -14.63 19.01
C ASP A 194 -9.44 -13.31 19.47
N GLY A 195 -9.06 -12.43 18.55
CA GLY A 195 -8.53 -11.11 18.83
C GLY A 195 -7.00 -11.07 19.01
N ASP A 196 -6.28 -12.09 18.54
CA ASP A 196 -4.82 -12.17 18.63
C ASP A 196 -4.07 -11.36 17.55
N LYS A 197 -4.83 -10.76 16.62
CA LYS A 197 -4.39 -9.91 15.49
C LYS A 197 -3.82 -10.67 14.30
N PHE A 198 -3.93 -11.98 14.25
CA PHE A 198 -3.69 -12.80 13.07
C PHE A 198 -5.04 -13.18 12.44
N SER A 199 -5.01 -13.84 11.28
CA SER A 199 -6.25 -14.13 10.55
C SER A 199 -6.08 -15.34 9.64
N THR A 200 -7.19 -16.04 9.44
CA THR A 200 -7.33 -17.08 8.42
C THR A 200 -7.70 -16.51 7.03
N PHE A 201 -8.07 -15.24 6.94
CA PHE A 201 -8.46 -14.56 5.70
C PHE A 201 -7.28 -13.79 5.07
N PRO A 202 -7.11 -13.72 3.73
CA PRO A 202 -5.93 -13.11 3.12
C PRO A 202 -5.86 -11.60 3.30
N THR A 203 -6.90 -10.91 2.81
CA THR A 203 -6.89 -9.45 2.65
C THR A 203 -7.44 -8.77 3.90
N LEU A 204 -7.76 -7.46 3.84
CA LEU A 204 -8.37 -6.73 4.97
C LEU A 204 -7.51 -6.85 6.25
N ARG A 205 -6.19 -6.70 6.09
CA ARG A 205 -5.15 -6.85 7.14
C ARG A 205 -4.96 -8.26 7.69
N GLY A 206 -5.45 -9.28 6.99
CA GLY A 206 -5.25 -10.68 7.35
C GLY A 206 -3.89 -11.26 6.91
N TYR A 207 -3.85 -12.52 6.47
CA TYR A 207 -2.58 -13.25 6.28
C TYR A 207 -1.70 -12.78 5.10
N HIS A 208 -2.17 -11.90 4.21
CA HIS A 208 -1.26 -11.19 3.31
C HIS A 208 -0.29 -10.29 4.09
N TRP A 209 -0.71 -9.80 5.26
CA TRP A 209 0.00 -8.85 6.09
C TRP A 209 0.77 -9.51 7.23
N ARG A 210 0.34 -10.68 7.70
CA ARG A 210 0.95 -11.41 8.82
C ARG A 210 0.95 -12.91 8.54
N GLY A 211 1.63 -13.70 9.36
CA GLY A 211 1.45 -15.15 9.30
C GLY A 211 -0.01 -15.56 9.39
N ARG A 212 -0.42 -16.58 8.63
CA ARG A 212 -1.77 -17.12 8.76
C ARG A 212 -1.93 -17.80 10.11
N ASP A 213 -3.02 -17.46 10.78
CA ASP A 213 -3.45 -18.13 11.99
C ASP A 213 -3.86 -19.59 11.71
N CYS A 214 -3.38 -20.50 12.56
CA CYS A 214 -3.67 -21.93 12.49
C CYS A 214 -4.85 -22.34 13.38
N ASP A 215 -5.28 -21.52 14.34
CA ASP A 215 -6.46 -21.74 15.17
C ASP A 215 -7.12 -20.42 15.65
N ASP A 216 -7.93 -19.83 14.76
CA ASP A 216 -8.69 -18.56 14.91
C ASP A 216 -9.85 -18.67 15.91
N LYS A 217 -9.64 -19.40 17.01
CA LYS A 217 -10.54 -19.57 18.15
C LYS A 217 -9.77 -19.55 19.46
N ASN A 218 -8.44 -19.46 19.41
CA ASN A 218 -7.57 -19.61 20.56
C ASN A 218 -6.46 -18.56 20.52
N THR A 219 -6.65 -17.50 21.30
CA THR A 219 -5.75 -16.35 21.39
C THR A 219 -4.30 -16.66 21.81
N THR A 220 -4.02 -17.92 22.14
CA THR A 220 -2.69 -18.38 22.54
C THR A 220 -2.02 -19.24 21.46
N VAL A 221 -2.60 -19.33 20.27
CA VAL A 221 -2.08 -20.08 19.13
C VAL A 221 -1.89 -19.12 17.97
N TYR A 222 -0.64 -18.68 17.73
CA TYR A 222 -0.36 -17.71 16.67
C TYR A 222 1.10 -17.70 16.22
N PRO A 223 1.38 -17.24 14.98
CA PRO A 223 2.73 -17.13 14.46
C PRO A 223 3.73 -16.42 15.38
N GLY A 224 4.82 -17.13 15.69
CA GLY A 224 5.98 -16.60 16.40
C GLY A 224 5.91 -16.66 17.93
N ARG A 225 4.87 -17.28 18.47
CA ARG A 225 4.82 -17.68 19.88
C ARG A 225 5.92 -18.71 20.21
N ARG A 226 6.41 -18.74 21.44
CA ARG A 226 7.20 -19.89 21.93
C ARG A 226 6.28 -21.09 22.11
N PRO A 227 6.71 -22.29 21.69
CA PRO A 227 5.82 -23.44 21.65
C PRO A 227 5.34 -23.86 23.04
N ASP A 228 4.03 -24.09 23.19
CA ASP A 228 3.41 -24.56 24.41
C ASP A 228 3.76 -26.03 24.64
N ASN A 229 4.56 -26.29 25.68
CA ASN A 229 5.04 -27.63 26.01
C ASN A 229 5.63 -28.37 24.78
N TRP A 230 6.42 -27.66 23.98
CA TRP A 230 7.03 -28.16 22.74
C TRP A 230 6.04 -28.75 21.73
N ASP A 231 4.82 -28.22 21.69
CA ASP A 231 3.79 -28.53 20.71
C ASP A 231 3.47 -30.02 20.59
N VAL A 232 3.56 -30.74 21.72
CA VAL A 232 3.30 -32.19 21.80
C VAL A 232 1.91 -32.57 21.29
N LYS A 233 0.91 -31.72 21.52
CA LYS A 233 -0.50 -32.01 21.20
C LYS A 233 -1.03 -31.23 20.01
N SER A 234 -0.56 -30.00 19.81
CA SER A 234 -1.03 -29.06 18.81
C SER A 234 0.08 -28.07 18.50
N ASP A 235 0.11 -27.60 17.26
CA ASP A 235 0.95 -26.50 16.81
C ASP A 235 0.44 -25.19 17.43
N SER A 236 1.20 -24.62 18.37
CA SER A 236 0.80 -23.41 19.11
C SER A 236 1.44 -22.14 18.54
N ASN A 237 2.36 -22.27 17.60
CA ASN A 237 3.07 -21.15 16.99
C ASN A 237 2.92 -21.08 15.47
N CYS A 238 2.04 -21.91 14.92
CA CYS A 238 1.65 -21.99 13.52
C CYS A 238 2.80 -22.23 12.54
N ASN A 239 3.91 -22.81 13.01
CA ASN A 239 5.07 -23.08 12.16
C ASN A 239 4.96 -24.44 11.44
N GLY A 240 3.90 -25.22 11.67
CA GLY A 240 3.62 -26.51 11.08
C GLY A 240 4.38 -27.70 11.69
N ILE A 241 5.17 -27.48 12.74
CA ILE A 241 5.99 -28.48 13.43
C ILE A 241 5.34 -28.77 14.79
N TRP A 242 4.87 -29.99 14.98
CA TRP A 242 4.21 -30.41 16.22
C TRP A 242 4.20 -31.93 16.35
N GLY A 243 3.79 -32.42 17.52
CA GLY A 243 3.75 -33.84 17.82
C GLY A 243 5.10 -34.40 18.30
N VAL A 244 5.18 -35.72 18.36
CA VAL A 244 6.29 -36.45 18.97
C VAL A 244 6.89 -37.44 17.97
N ASP A 245 8.21 -37.52 17.91
CA ASP A 245 8.88 -38.52 17.10
C ASP A 245 8.67 -39.91 17.72
N PRO A 246 8.00 -40.85 17.04
CA PRO A 246 7.73 -42.18 17.59
C PRO A 246 9.00 -43.02 17.80
N LYS A 247 10.15 -42.61 17.24
CA LYS A 247 11.40 -43.36 17.36
C LYS A 247 12.07 -43.20 18.72
N ASP A 248 11.99 -42.03 19.31
CA ASP A 248 12.67 -41.70 20.57
C ASP A 248 11.79 -40.98 21.60
N GLY A 249 10.55 -40.65 21.24
CA GLY A 249 9.59 -40.02 22.15
C GLY A 249 9.86 -38.53 22.41
N ILE A 250 10.76 -37.89 21.65
CA ILE A 250 11.08 -36.47 21.80
C ILE A 250 10.12 -35.64 20.93
N PRO A 251 9.55 -34.53 21.45
CA PRO A 251 8.73 -33.62 20.65
C PRO A 251 9.51 -33.08 19.44
N TYR A 252 8.88 -33.00 18.27
CA TYR A 252 9.59 -32.54 17.06
C TYR A 252 10.06 -31.09 17.19
N GLU A 253 9.24 -30.23 17.78
CA GLU A 253 9.57 -28.84 18.06
C GLU A 253 10.79 -28.71 18.98
N GLU A 254 10.87 -29.55 20.03
CA GLU A 254 12.05 -29.61 20.90
C GLU A 254 13.28 -30.07 20.13
N LYS A 255 13.13 -31.14 19.33
CA LYS A 255 14.24 -31.74 18.60
C LYS A 255 14.83 -30.80 17.56
N PHE A 256 13.97 -30.09 16.82
CA PHE A 256 14.37 -29.35 15.63
C PHE A 256 14.52 -27.84 15.85
N CYS A 257 13.86 -27.26 16.86
CA CYS A 257 13.82 -25.82 17.04
C CYS A 257 14.49 -25.33 18.33
N LYS A 258 14.74 -26.21 19.31
CA LYS A 258 15.46 -25.83 20.54
C LYS A 258 16.89 -25.40 20.23
N GLY A 259 17.21 -24.14 20.53
CA GLY A 259 18.52 -23.55 20.25
C GLY A 259 18.78 -23.20 18.79
N ALA A 260 17.75 -23.22 17.93
CA ALA A 260 17.85 -22.82 16.52
C ALA A 260 17.77 -21.29 16.32
N ASP A 261 17.74 -20.51 17.39
CA ASP A 261 17.59 -19.04 17.39
C ASP A 261 16.39 -18.57 16.54
N SER A 262 15.23 -19.22 16.71
CA SER A 262 14.00 -18.87 15.99
C SER A 262 13.57 -17.43 16.29
N GLN A 263 13.20 -16.70 15.25
CA GLN A 263 12.86 -15.28 15.33
C GLN A 263 11.96 -14.85 14.17
N GLY A 264 11.10 -13.88 14.46
CA GLY A 264 10.19 -13.30 13.48
C GLY A 264 10.81 -12.15 12.69
N VAL A 265 10.13 -11.74 11.63
CA VAL A 265 10.40 -10.49 10.93
C VAL A 265 9.22 -9.55 11.00
N VAL A 266 9.48 -8.30 11.37
CA VAL A 266 8.47 -7.25 11.48
C VAL A 266 8.92 -6.08 10.62
N LEU A 267 8.05 -5.59 9.75
CA LEU A 267 8.27 -4.34 9.02
C LEU A 267 7.40 -3.25 9.63
N LEU A 268 8.02 -2.14 10.03
CA LEU A 268 7.37 -0.87 10.35
C LEU A 268 7.60 0.08 9.18
N GLY A 269 6.68 0.10 8.22
CA GLY A 269 6.91 0.71 6.91
C GLY A 269 5.85 1.69 6.46
N ASP A 270 6.08 2.23 5.26
CA ASP A 270 5.15 3.05 4.50
C ASP A 270 4.59 2.29 3.28
N SER A 271 4.14 3.00 2.25
CA SER A 271 3.62 2.42 1.01
C SER A 271 4.65 1.59 0.25
N ALA A 272 5.93 1.96 0.28
CA ALA A 272 6.97 1.14 -0.35
C ALA A 272 7.15 -0.18 0.40
N GLY A 273 7.11 -0.13 1.74
CA GLY A 273 7.20 -1.31 2.60
C GLY A 273 6.00 -2.28 2.48
N ALA A 274 4.81 -1.73 2.29
CA ALA A 274 3.60 -2.52 2.00
C ALA A 274 3.57 -3.04 0.54
N HIS A 275 4.50 -2.58 -0.29
CA HIS A 275 4.55 -2.80 -1.73
C HIS A 275 3.28 -2.31 -2.44
N PHE A 276 3.04 -1.00 -2.36
CA PHE A 276 2.00 -0.32 -3.14
C PHE A 276 2.23 -0.53 -4.63
N HIS A 277 1.21 -1.05 -5.32
CA HIS A 277 1.28 -1.30 -6.75
C HIS A 277 -0.11 -1.14 -7.40
N ILE A 278 -0.14 -0.36 -8.47
CA ILE A 278 -1.29 -0.28 -9.38
C ILE A 278 -0.90 -0.99 -10.68
N PRO A 279 -1.59 -2.09 -11.05
CA PRO A 279 -1.29 -2.81 -12.28
C PRO A 279 -1.39 -1.89 -13.52
N PRO A 280 -0.32 -1.74 -14.33
CA PRO A 280 -0.37 -0.95 -15.56
C PRO A 280 -1.42 -1.47 -16.54
N GLU A 281 -1.75 -2.77 -16.48
CA GLU A 281 -2.79 -3.41 -17.29
C GLU A 281 -4.18 -2.79 -17.08
N TRP A 282 -4.41 -2.08 -15.97
CA TRP A 282 -5.67 -1.36 -15.72
C TRP A 282 -5.81 -0.08 -16.55
N MET A 283 -4.73 0.40 -17.17
CA MET A 283 -4.74 1.62 -17.99
C MET A 283 -4.07 1.48 -19.36
N THR A 284 -3.40 0.35 -19.62
CA THR A 284 -2.84 0.04 -20.95
C THR A 284 -3.89 -0.65 -21.83
N VAL A 285 -4.69 0.14 -22.55
CA VAL A 285 -5.85 -0.34 -23.34
C VAL A 285 -5.51 -1.39 -24.40
N THR A 286 -4.27 -1.40 -24.89
CA THR A 286 -3.82 -2.36 -25.92
C THR A 286 -3.76 -3.81 -25.41
N GLN A 287 -3.67 -4.00 -24.08
CA GLN A 287 -3.58 -5.29 -23.42
C GLN A 287 -4.78 -5.55 -22.48
N MET A 288 -5.72 -4.61 -22.42
CA MET A 288 -6.80 -4.61 -21.45
C MET A 288 -7.85 -5.69 -21.75
N SER A 289 -8.20 -6.47 -20.72
CA SER A 289 -9.19 -7.54 -20.78
C SER A 289 -9.82 -7.78 -19.40
N ALA A 290 -10.80 -8.68 -19.31
CA ALA A 290 -11.34 -9.11 -18.01
C ALA A 290 -10.26 -9.68 -17.07
N LYS A 291 -9.22 -10.33 -17.63
CA LYS A 291 -8.09 -10.84 -16.84
C LYS A 291 -7.30 -9.71 -16.18
N SER A 292 -7.20 -8.55 -16.82
CA SER A 292 -6.48 -7.38 -16.30
C SER A 292 -7.04 -6.92 -14.95
N PHE A 293 -8.36 -7.06 -14.72
CA PHE A 293 -9.04 -6.60 -13.50
C PHE A 293 -9.41 -7.75 -12.53
N ALA A 294 -8.96 -8.98 -12.78
CA ALA A 294 -9.27 -10.11 -11.91
C ALA A 294 -8.76 -9.92 -10.47
N ASN A 295 -7.66 -9.18 -10.32
CA ASN A 295 -7.04 -8.83 -9.04
C ASN A 295 -7.64 -7.59 -8.37
N LEU A 296 -8.54 -6.86 -9.04
CA LEU A 296 -9.11 -5.61 -8.56
C LEU A 296 -9.71 -5.74 -7.15
N PRO A 297 -10.55 -6.75 -6.84
CA PRO A 297 -11.16 -6.83 -5.51
C PRO A 297 -10.13 -7.01 -4.40
N MET A 298 -9.13 -7.89 -4.62
CA MET A 298 -8.04 -8.14 -3.68
C MET A 298 -7.24 -6.86 -3.44
N ALA A 299 -6.77 -6.21 -4.52
CA ALA A 299 -5.98 -5.00 -4.44
C ALA A 299 -6.71 -3.90 -3.65
N PHE A 300 -8.02 -3.70 -3.88
CA PHE A 300 -8.80 -2.73 -3.09
C PHE A 300 -8.93 -3.10 -1.61
N THR A 301 -9.13 -4.39 -1.29
CA THR A 301 -9.23 -4.85 0.10
C THR A 301 -7.89 -4.88 0.84
N ASP A 302 -6.78 -4.81 0.10
CA ASP A 302 -5.43 -4.61 0.62
C ASP A 302 -4.91 -3.19 0.41
N GLU A 303 -5.79 -2.20 0.21
CA GLU A 303 -5.39 -0.78 0.15
C GLU A 303 -4.45 -0.42 -1.02
N LEU A 304 -4.47 -1.23 -2.09
CA LEU A 304 -3.55 -1.26 -3.24
C LEU A 304 -2.11 -1.70 -2.89
N ASP A 305 -1.95 -2.28 -1.72
CA ASP A 305 -0.70 -2.86 -1.24
C ASP A 305 -0.65 -4.36 -1.54
N TRP A 306 0.57 -4.87 -1.70
CA TRP A 306 0.84 -6.26 -2.03
C TRP A 306 1.90 -6.83 -1.08
N PRO A 307 1.66 -6.80 0.25
CA PRO A 307 2.63 -7.20 1.27
C PRO A 307 3.11 -8.65 1.11
N GLN A 308 2.26 -9.52 0.54
CA GLN A 308 2.56 -10.91 0.19
C GLN A 308 3.64 -11.06 -0.90
N PHE A 309 4.04 -9.98 -1.59
CA PHE A 309 5.16 -9.94 -2.53
C PHE A 309 6.32 -9.03 -2.09
N SER A 310 6.15 -8.28 -0.98
CA SER A 310 7.07 -7.23 -0.53
C SER A 310 8.50 -7.70 -0.17
N GLU A 311 9.45 -6.76 -0.20
CA GLU A 311 10.88 -6.94 0.11
C GLU A 311 11.15 -7.62 1.46
N ILE A 312 10.33 -7.33 2.48
CA ILE A 312 10.58 -7.81 3.84
C ILE A 312 9.72 -9.01 4.19
N THR A 313 8.45 -8.99 3.79
CA THR A 313 7.45 -9.96 4.29
C THR A 313 6.83 -10.82 3.19
N GLY A 314 7.21 -10.64 1.92
CA GLY A 314 6.63 -11.39 0.81
C GLY A 314 6.84 -12.90 0.96
N PHE A 315 5.84 -13.69 0.60
CA PHE A 315 5.86 -15.15 0.76
C PHE A 315 5.22 -15.92 -0.39
N LEU A 316 4.50 -15.24 -1.29
CA LEU A 316 3.95 -15.81 -2.50
C LEU A 316 4.83 -15.49 -3.70
N ASN A 317 4.73 -16.29 -4.77
CA ASN A 317 5.36 -15.94 -6.04
C ASN A 317 4.64 -14.75 -6.67
N SER A 318 5.38 -13.70 -7.01
CA SER A 318 4.83 -12.50 -7.67
C SER A 318 4.00 -12.85 -8.91
N THR A 319 2.80 -12.27 -8.96
CA THR A 319 1.92 -12.30 -10.13
C THR A 319 1.87 -10.96 -10.88
N ILE A 320 2.65 -9.98 -10.42
CA ILE A 320 2.66 -8.58 -10.92
C ILE A 320 3.95 -8.25 -11.68
N GLY A 321 4.68 -9.27 -12.12
CA GLY A 321 6.00 -9.14 -12.75
C GLY A 321 7.14 -9.28 -11.75
N GLY A 322 8.38 -9.37 -12.25
CA GLY A 322 9.55 -9.67 -11.42
C GLY A 322 9.44 -11.04 -10.73
N TRP A 323 10.09 -11.18 -9.57
CA TRP A 323 10.00 -12.37 -8.72
C TRP A 323 9.93 -11.92 -7.25
N THR A 324 9.48 -12.83 -6.39
CA THR A 324 9.48 -12.58 -4.95
C THR A 324 10.71 -13.21 -4.33
N ASP A 325 11.52 -12.37 -3.72
CA ASP A 325 12.56 -12.73 -2.76
C ASP A 325 12.38 -11.76 -1.60
N SER A 326 12.38 -12.28 -0.37
CA SER A 326 12.08 -11.47 0.80
C SER A 326 12.94 -11.83 1.98
N LEU A 327 13.08 -10.89 2.92
CA LEU A 327 13.79 -11.15 4.17
C LEU A 327 13.15 -12.33 4.92
N TYR A 328 11.82 -12.37 4.98
CA TYR A 328 11.05 -13.49 5.54
C TYR A 328 11.42 -14.84 4.89
N LEU A 329 11.37 -14.96 3.56
CA LEU A 329 11.67 -16.23 2.88
C LEU A 329 13.12 -16.65 3.05
N ARG A 330 14.05 -15.70 3.16
CA ARG A 330 15.46 -15.99 3.48
C ARG A 330 15.64 -16.47 4.92
N LEU A 331 14.95 -15.85 5.89
CA LEU A 331 14.95 -16.29 7.29
C LEU A 331 14.30 -17.68 7.46
N ARG A 332 13.19 -17.95 6.76
CA ARG A 332 12.56 -19.28 6.75
C ARG A 332 13.47 -20.34 6.12
N ARG A 333 14.18 -19.99 5.02
CA ARG A 333 15.16 -20.90 4.40
C ARG A 333 16.33 -21.21 5.35
N ARG A 334 16.79 -20.20 6.09
CA ARG A 334 17.88 -20.34 7.07
C ARG A 334 17.46 -21.17 8.28
N ASN A 335 16.24 -20.97 8.77
CA ASN A 335 15.66 -21.77 9.85
C ASN A 335 14.15 -21.94 9.60
N ARG A 336 13.74 -23.18 9.27
CA ARG A 336 12.34 -23.52 8.96
C ARG A 336 11.38 -23.37 10.13
N CYS A 337 11.88 -23.31 11.37
CA CYS A 337 11.06 -23.00 12.55
C CYS A 337 10.49 -21.57 12.53
N ASN A 338 11.00 -20.69 11.66
CA ASN A 338 10.48 -19.33 11.47
C ASN A 338 9.27 -19.27 10.52
N HIS A 339 8.70 -20.41 10.13
CA HIS A 339 7.55 -20.44 9.24
C HIS A 339 6.38 -19.64 9.82
N ARG A 340 5.76 -18.82 8.97
CA ARG A 340 4.69 -17.84 9.25
C ARG A 340 5.04 -16.67 10.18
N ASP A 341 6.20 -16.64 10.84
CA ASP A 341 6.56 -15.55 11.77
C ASP A 341 6.98 -14.25 11.03
N LEU A 342 6.01 -13.61 10.39
CA LEU A 342 6.12 -12.36 9.63
C LEU A 342 4.98 -11.40 10.02
N GLN A 343 5.29 -10.10 10.08
CA GLN A 343 4.29 -9.04 10.25
C GLN A 343 4.66 -7.79 9.46
N ASN A 344 3.85 -7.42 8.48
CA ASN A 344 3.94 -6.16 7.74
C ASN A 344 3.03 -5.11 8.40
N ILE A 345 3.62 -4.32 9.29
CA ILE A 345 2.98 -3.23 10.02
C ILE A 345 3.26 -1.92 9.27
N SER A 346 2.82 -1.87 8.01
CA SER A 346 3.01 -0.72 7.11
C SER A 346 1.70 -0.05 6.75
N GLN A 347 1.76 1.22 6.36
CA GLN A 347 0.60 1.94 5.88
C GLN A 347 0.99 2.96 4.81
N ASN A 348 0.16 3.07 3.77
CA ASN A 348 0.26 4.18 2.84
C ASN A 348 0.16 5.54 3.56
N GLY A 349 1.13 6.41 3.30
CA GLY A 349 1.33 7.67 4.02
C GLY A 349 2.00 7.53 5.40
N GLY A 350 2.55 6.35 5.72
CA GLY A 350 3.31 6.10 6.95
C GLY A 350 4.58 6.96 7.02
N SER A 351 4.78 7.66 8.13
CA SER A 351 5.96 8.50 8.39
C SER A 351 6.32 8.46 9.88
N SER A 352 7.48 8.99 10.25
CA SER A 352 7.88 9.06 11.66
C SER A 352 6.79 9.72 12.54
N ARG A 353 6.05 10.70 11.99
CA ARG A 353 5.01 11.47 12.69
C ARG A 353 3.80 10.63 13.12
N ASN A 354 3.44 9.61 12.35
CA ASN A 354 2.21 8.82 12.59
C ASN A 354 2.48 7.34 12.93
N LEU A 355 3.72 6.88 12.77
CA LEU A 355 4.10 5.48 12.96
C LEU A 355 3.82 4.95 14.37
N LEU A 356 3.91 5.78 15.42
CA LEU A 356 3.62 5.34 16.79
C LEU A 356 2.18 4.80 16.94
N GLY A 357 1.22 5.35 16.19
CA GLY A 357 -0.14 4.82 16.15
C GLY A 357 -0.19 3.44 15.50
N LEU A 358 0.56 3.25 14.42
CA LEU A 358 0.63 2.00 13.67
C LEU A 358 1.35 0.90 14.45
N ILE A 359 2.46 1.21 15.15
CA ILE A 359 3.24 0.23 15.94
C ILE A 359 2.37 -0.45 17.01
N LYS A 360 1.29 0.18 17.49
CA LYS A 360 0.38 -0.44 18.46
C LYS A 360 -0.38 -1.65 17.89
N SER A 361 -0.47 -1.79 16.57
CA SER A 361 -1.05 -2.97 15.93
C SER A 361 -0.10 -4.18 15.92
N LEU A 362 1.18 -4.00 16.25
CA LEU A 362 2.15 -5.09 16.40
C LEU A 362 1.63 -6.17 17.37
N ALA A 363 1.74 -7.44 16.96
CA ALA A 363 1.50 -8.60 17.80
C ALA A 363 2.85 -9.17 18.26
N ARG A 364 3.33 -8.73 19.43
CA ARG A 364 4.47 -9.37 20.09
C ARG A 364 4.38 -9.24 21.59
N ASN A 365 4.44 -10.38 22.27
CA ASN A 365 4.48 -10.50 23.72
C ASN A 365 5.92 -10.71 24.18
N GLN A 366 6.40 -9.81 25.02
CA GLN A 366 7.78 -9.80 25.51
C GLN A 366 8.23 -11.11 26.20
N LEU A 367 7.32 -11.84 26.84
CA LEU A 367 7.64 -13.04 27.60
C LEU A 367 7.31 -14.33 26.86
N LEU A 368 6.25 -14.31 26.06
CA LEU A 368 5.67 -15.52 25.46
C LEU A 368 6.16 -15.76 24.03
N ASP A 369 6.68 -14.76 23.34
CA ASP A 369 7.03 -14.88 21.93
C ASP A 369 8.54 -15.00 21.72
N ASN A 370 8.92 -15.45 20.52
CA ASN A 370 10.29 -15.44 20.06
C ASN A 370 10.76 -13.99 19.82
N PRO A 371 12.07 -13.69 19.83
CA PRO A 371 12.59 -12.39 19.39
C PRO A 371 12.17 -12.07 17.94
N ALA A 372 12.37 -10.81 17.53
CA ALA A 372 12.08 -10.40 16.17
C ALA A 372 13.14 -9.44 15.61
N ILE A 373 13.36 -9.52 14.30
CA ILE A 373 14.06 -8.51 13.51
C ILE A 373 13.01 -7.49 13.05
N VAL A 374 13.09 -6.28 13.58
CA VAL A 374 12.21 -5.17 13.23
C VAL A 374 12.93 -4.24 12.25
N ILE A 375 12.40 -4.12 11.04
CA ILE A 375 12.87 -3.15 10.04
C ILE A 375 12.02 -1.90 10.16
N TYR A 376 12.64 -0.76 10.52
CA TYR A 376 12.02 0.56 10.49
C TYR A 376 12.32 1.20 9.14
N ALA A 377 11.30 1.39 8.30
CA ALA A 377 11.46 1.85 6.93
C ALA A 377 10.36 2.84 6.50
N THR A 378 10.26 3.98 7.18
CA THR A 378 9.52 5.15 6.69
C THR A 378 10.43 5.97 5.77
N ILE A 379 10.52 5.58 4.49
CA ILE A 379 11.62 5.95 3.62
C ILE A 379 11.35 7.21 2.76
N GLY A 380 10.11 7.72 2.77
CA GLY A 380 9.72 8.87 1.94
C GLY A 380 8.86 9.93 2.63
N ASN A 381 7.76 9.55 3.29
CA ASN A 381 6.69 10.50 3.70
C ASN A 381 7.07 11.56 4.74
N ASP A 382 8.24 11.45 5.38
CA ASP A 382 8.79 12.53 6.20
C ASP A 382 9.27 13.73 5.37
N VAL A 383 9.52 13.54 4.08
CA VAL A 383 9.92 14.60 3.14
C VAL A 383 8.97 14.74 1.96
N CYS A 384 8.32 13.66 1.54
CA CYS A 384 7.30 13.68 0.51
C CYS A 384 5.99 14.21 1.09
N ASN A 385 5.41 15.24 0.48
CA ASN A 385 4.09 15.74 0.82
C ASN A 385 3.47 16.52 -0.34
N GLY A 386 2.14 16.63 -0.35
CA GLY A 386 1.39 17.34 -1.39
C GLY A 386 1.14 18.82 -1.08
N ASN A 387 1.82 19.42 -0.09
CA ASN A 387 1.61 20.83 0.25
C ASN A 387 2.34 21.75 -0.72
N ARG A 388 1.78 22.93 -0.96
CA ARG A 388 2.36 23.94 -1.86
C ARG A 388 3.74 24.40 -1.38
N ASP A 389 3.88 24.74 -0.10
CA ASP A 389 5.17 24.93 0.53
C ASP A 389 5.63 23.60 1.11
N THR A 390 6.10 22.73 0.22
CA THR A 390 6.51 21.39 0.60
C THR A 390 7.61 21.42 1.68
N LEU A 391 8.57 22.35 1.57
CA LEU A 391 9.72 22.44 2.47
C LEU A 391 9.31 22.75 3.91
N ALA A 392 8.31 23.62 4.09
CA ALA A 392 7.79 23.96 5.43
C ALA A 392 7.08 22.79 6.12
N HIS A 393 6.59 21.81 5.35
CA HIS A 393 5.80 20.69 5.88
C HIS A 393 6.61 19.40 6.05
N MET A 394 7.88 19.38 5.64
CA MET A 394 8.78 18.25 5.88
C MET A 394 9.08 18.10 7.37
N THR A 395 9.28 16.86 7.81
CA THR A 395 9.75 16.54 9.16
C THR A 395 11.12 17.16 9.37
N THR A 396 11.28 17.87 10.49
CA THR A 396 12.59 18.43 10.86
C THR A 396 13.46 17.36 11.53
N PRO A 397 14.80 17.49 11.53
CA PRO A 397 15.69 16.57 12.24
C PRO A 397 15.34 16.37 13.73
N LYS A 398 14.90 17.44 14.41
CA LYS A 398 14.47 17.40 15.81
C LYS A 398 13.18 16.60 15.99
N GLU A 399 12.20 16.79 15.10
CA GLU A 399 10.97 16.01 15.08
C GLU A 399 11.26 14.54 14.80
N MET A 400 12.06 14.24 13.78
CA MET A 400 12.47 12.88 13.43
C MET A 400 13.08 12.16 14.63
N PHE A 401 14.02 12.81 15.32
CA PHE A 401 14.63 12.26 16.53
C PHE A 401 13.59 11.95 17.61
N SER A 402 12.72 12.92 17.92
CA SER A 402 11.67 12.74 18.93
C SER A 402 10.71 11.60 18.60
N ASN A 403 10.29 11.52 17.33
CA ASN A 403 9.36 10.53 16.82
C ASN A 403 9.95 9.12 16.88
N VAL A 404 11.17 8.95 16.38
CA VAL A 404 11.88 7.67 16.35
C VAL A 404 12.19 7.20 17.77
N MET A 405 12.62 8.09 18.67
CA MET A 405 12.87 7.72 20.07
C MET A 405 11.60 7.26 20.80
N GLN A 406 10.44 7.85 20.52
CA GLN A 406 9.17 7.37 21.06
C GLN A 406 8.82 5.97 20.54
N ALA A 407 9.01 5.73 19.24
CA ALA A 407 8.81 4.42 18.63
C ALA A 407 9.74 3.35 19.23
N LEU A 408 11.03 3.64 19.35
CA LEU A 408 12.01 2.69 19.91
C LEU A 408 11.75 2.38 21.39
N ARG A 409 11.39 3.38 22.21
CA ARG A 409 10.99 3.16 23.61
C ARG A 409 9.73 2.28 23.71
N TYR A 410 8.76 2.47 22.81
CA TYR A 410 7.60 1.61 22.76
C TYR A 410 7.99 0.17 22.41
N LEU A 411 8.82 -0.01 21.38
CA LEU A 411 9.33 -1.34 21.01
C LEU A 411 10.06 -2.00 22.18
N ASP A 412 10.82 -1.26 22.98
CA ASP A 412 11.59 -1.83 24.09
C ASP A 412 10.69 -2.37 25.20
N SER A 413 9.47 -1.83 25.32
CA SER A 413 8.44 -2.36 26.22
C SER A 413 7.67 -3.57 25.68
N ARG A 414 7.90 -3.95 24.42
CA ARG A 414 7.10 -4.97 23.72
C ARG A 414 7.91 -6.15 23.22
N LEU A 415 9.09 -5.88 22.67
CA LEU A 415 9.91 -6.91 22.06
C LEU A 415 10.53 -7.82 23.14
N PRO A 416 10.54 -9.14 22.91
CA PRO A 416 11.35 -10.05 23.70
C PRO A 416 12.82 -9.66 23.64
N ASN A 417 13.55 -9.98 24.71
CA ASN A 417 14.99 -9.78 24.75
C ASN A 417 15.68 -10.52 23.58
N SER A 418 16.83 -9.99 23.15
CA SER A 418 17.58 -10.44 21.98
C SER A 418 16.88 -10.18 20.64
N SER A 419 15.93 -9.24 20.60
CA SER A 419 15.41 -8.72 19.33
C SER A 419 16.42 -7.78 18.67
N HIS A 420 16.17 -7.40 17.42
CA HIS A 420 17.04 -6.50 16.67
C HIS A 420 16.20 -5.47 15.92
N VAL A 421 16.61 -4.20 15.93
CA VAL A 421 15.95 -3.13 15.18
C VAL A 421 16.90 -2.54 14.15
N ILE A 422 16.52 -2.52 12.88
CA ILE A 422 17.30 -1.90 11.80
C ILE A 422 16.58 -0.64 11.32
N LEU A 423 17.21 0.51 11.50
CA LEU A 423 16.73 1.79 10.98
C LEU A 423 17.21 1.96 9.53
N THR A 424 16.27 2.12 8.60
CA THR A 424 16.55 2.33 7.18
C THR A 424 16.54 3.83 6.87
N GLY A 425 17.59 4.33 6.22
CA GLY A 425 17.67 5.71 5.74
C GLY A 425 16.57 6.03 4.70
N LEU A 426 16.30 7.32 4.51
CA LEU A 426 15.37 7.78 3.48
C LEU A 426 16.00 7.67 2.09
N VAL A 427 15.16 7.56 1.07
CA VAL A 427 15.57 7.44 -0.33
C VAL A 427 16.07 8.78 -0.89
N ASP A 428 17.11 8.74 -1.72
CA ASP A 428 17.45 9.86 -2.60
C ASP A 428 16.51 9.90 -3.82
N GLY A 429 15.46 10.70 -3.71
CA GLY A 429 14.42 10.82 -4.74
C GLY A 429 14.88 11.40 -6.09
N ARG A 430 16.10 11.94 -6.22
CA ARG A 430 16.63 12.42 -7.53
C ARG A 430 16.68 11.31 -8.58
N PHE A 431 16.91 10.07 -8.12
CA PHE A 431 16.89 8.88 -8.95
C PHE A 431 15.61 8.75 -9.80
N LEU A 432 14.45 9.15 -9.26
CA LEU A 432 13.18 9.08 -9.98
C LEU A 432 13.17 10.03 -11.18
N TRP A 433 13.48 11.30 -10.95
CA TRP A 433 13.50 12.32 -11.99
C TRP A 433 14.49 11.95 -13.09
N ASP A 434 15.73 11.61 -12.73
CA ASP A 434 16.80 11.34 -13.68
C ASP A 434 16.48 10.18 -14.63
N ASN A 435 15.72 9.19 -14.16
CA ASN A 435 15.40 7.99 -14.94
C ASN A 435 14.02 8.00 -15.62
N LEU A 436 13.09 8.84 -15.18
CA LEU A 436 11.70 8.82 -15.69
C LEU A 436 11.28 10.05 -16.50
N HIS A 437 11.84 11.25 -16.26
CA HIS A 437 11.25 12.51 -16.73
C HIS A 437 10.89 12.56 -18.24
N ASN A 438 11.73 11.98 -19.11
CA ASN A 438 11.52 11.93 -20.56
C ASN A 438 10.72 10.72 -21.07
N ARG A 439 10.42 9.74 -20.21
CA ARG A 439 9.71 8.51 -20.59
C ARG A 439 8.20 8.75 -20.59
N TYR A 440 7.48 8.00 -21.42
CA TYR A 440 6.02 8.02 -21.44
C TYR A 440 5.45 7.20 -20.27
N HIS A 441 4.58 7.84 -19.49
CA HIS A 441 3.75 7.18 -18.48
C HIS A 441 2.78 6.18 -19.17
N PRO A 442 2.29 5.10 -18.54
CA PRO A 442 1.35 4.15 -19.15
C PRO A 442 0.19 4.79 -19.92
N LEU A 443 -0.44 5.83 -19.37
CA LEU A 443 -1.50 6.60 -20.04
C LEU A 443 -1.05 7.33 -21.31
N GLY A 444 0.24 7.67 -21.42
CA GLY A 444 0.82 8.37 -22.55
C GLY A 444 1.42 7.47 -23.63
N GLN A 445 1.41 6.15 -23.44
CA GLN A 445 2.11 5.24 -24.35
C GLN A 445 1.41 5.09 -25.72
N LEU A 446 0.07 5.09 -25.75
CA LEU A 446 -0.69 4.93 -26.98
C LEU A 446 -0.48 6.12 -27.93
N ASN A 447 -0.63 7.34 -27.42
CA ASN A 447 -0.63 8.59 -28.19
C ASN A 447 0.66 9.39 -28.07
N ARG A 448 1.62 8.93 -27.25
CA ARG A 448 2.91 9.60 -27.00
C ARG A 448 2.74 11.03 -26.46
N ASP A 449 1.80 11.21 -25.53
CA ASP A 449 1.27 12.53 -25.12
C ASP A 449 1.33 12.81 -23.60
N VAL A 450 1.75 11.83 -22.78
CA VAL A 450 1.96 12.00 -21.33
C VAL A 450 3.31 11.42 -20.88
N THR A 451 4.26 12.26 -20.48
CA THR A 451 5.54 11.89 -19.86
C THR A 451 5.48 11.94 -18.33
N TYR A 452 6.46 11.33 -17.65
CA TYR A 452 6.56 11.48 -16.19
C TYR A 452 6.87 12.92 -15.77
N SER A 453 7.56 13.73 -16.59
CA SER A 453 7.71 15.16 -16.29
C SER A 453 6.36 15.89 -16.24
N GLN A 454 5.40 15.52 -17.09
CA GLN A 454 4.04 16.05 -17.06
C GLN A 454 3.27 15.53 -15.84
N LEU A 455 3.40 14.24 -15.51
CA LEU A 455 2.84 13.66 -14.29
C LEU A 455 3.38 14.31 -13.01
N TYR A 456 4.69 14.52 -12.90
CA TYR A 456 5.30 15.15 -11.74
C TYR A 456 4.94 16.62 -11.64
N SER A 457 4.89 17.36 -12.76
CA SER A 457 4.37 18.74 -12.74
C SER A 457 2.95 18.81 -12.18
N PHE A 458 2.18 17.74 -12.38
CA PHE A 458 0.85 17.56 -11.82
C PHE A 458 0.85 17.14 -10.32
N LEU A 459 1.95 16.58 -9.78
CA LEU A 459 2.03 15.98 -8.42
C LEU A 459 3.12 16.54 -7.45
N ASN A 460 4.00 17.44 -7.91
CA ASN A 460 5.32 17.89 -7.40
C ASN A 460 5.72 17.78 -5.89
N CYS A 461 6.99 17.37 -5.64
CA CYS A 461 7.80 17.57 -4.39
C CYS A 461 9.36 17.35 -4.55
N LEU A 462 10.22 17.88 -3.63
CA LEU A 462 11.74 17.98 -3.63
C LEU A 462 12.48 17.68 -2.26
N GLN A 463 13.78 18.03 -2.12
CA GLN A 463 14.96 17.41 -1.41
C GLN A 463 15.26 17.71 0.13
N ARG A 464 14.85 16.85 1.09
CA ARG A 464 15.24 16.92 2.54
C ARG A 464 15.83 15.61 3.14
N ALA A 465 15.78 14.51 2.38
CA ALA A 465 16.00 13.15 2.89
C ALA A 465 17.33 12.91 3.64
N GLU A 466 18.45 13.43 3.12
CA GLU A 466 19.80 13.17 3.66
C GLU A 466 19.95 13.59 5.14
N GLN A 467 19.37 14.74 5.53
CA GLN A 467 19.45 15.22 6.91
C GLN A 467 18.73 14.28 7.89
N LEU A 468 17.62 13.68 7.47
CA LEU A 468 16.84 12.77 8.32
C LEU A 468 17.50 11.39 8.41
N SER A 469 18.10 10.90 7.33
CA SER A 469 18.93 9.69 7.35
C SER A 469 20.09 9.80 8.35
N ASN A 470 20.75 10.97 8.42
CA ASN A 470 21.81 11.22 9.40
C ASN A 470 21.31 11.19 10.86
N VAL A 471 20.07 11.61 11.13
CA VAL A 471 19.46 11.47 12.48
C VAL A 471 19.29 10.00 12.85
N LEU A 472 18.78 9.18 11.93
CA LEU A 472 18.61 7.73 12.16
C LEU A 472 19.95 7.05 12.43
N LYS A 473 20.97 7.38 11.65
CA LYS A 473 22.34 6.88 11.83
C LYS A 473 22.91 7.24 13.19
N GLU A 474 22.68 8.47 13.66
CA GLU A 474 23.16 8.92 14.97
C GLU A 474 22.40 8.25 16.13
N ILE A 475 21.10 8.00 15.98
CA ILE A 475 20.31 7.22 16.97
C ILE A 475 20.89 5.81 17.10
N ALA A 476 21.09 5.10 16.00
CA ALA A 476 21.64 3.73 16.03
C ALA A 476 23.04 3.67 16.67
N ARG A 477 23.85 4.72 16.49
CA ARG A 477 25.20 4.80 17.06
C ARG A 477 25.21 5.08 18.57
N THR A 478 24.28 5.92 19.04
CA THR A 478 24.37 6.51 20.39
C THR A 478 23.40 5.91 21.40
N GLN A 479 22.25 5.40 20.96
CA GLN A 479 21.19 4.93 21.84
C GLN A 479 21.31 3.43 22.09
N LYS A 480 20.91 3.01 23.29
CA LYS A 480 20.89 1.61 23.73
C LYS A 480 19.55 1.32 24.39
N PHE A 481 19.09 0.09 24.21
CA PHE A 481 17.81 -0.41 24.70
C PHE A 481 18.04 -1.74 25.40
N SER A 482 17.12 -2.14 26.27
CA SER A 482 17.30 -3.34 27.09
C SER A 482 17.01 -4.63 26.34
N ASN A 483 16.05 -4.61 25.41
CA ASN A 483 15.55 -5.83 24.75
C ASN A 483 16.03 -6.00 23.31
N PHE A 484 16.71 -5.01 22.74
CA PHE A 484 17.24 -5.11 21.38
C PHE A 484 18.48 -4.24 21.13
N ASP A 485 19.25 -4.67 20.14
CA ASP A 485 20.26 -3.85 19.48
C ASP A 485 19.65 -3.01 18.36
N VAL A 486 20.24 -1.84 18.11
CA VAL A 486 19.84 -0.94 17.02
C VAL A 486 20.96 -0.85 15.99
N PHE A 487 20.59 -1.03 14.73
CA PHE A 487 21.48 -0.92 13.57
C PHE A 487 20.95 0.15 12.62
N TYR A 488 21.80 0.61 11.71
CA TYR A 488 21.43 1.54 10.66
C TYR A 488 21.92 1.04 9.30
N MET A 489 21.07 1.16 8.28
CA MET A 489 21.47 0.98 6.89
C MET A 489 20.91 2.09 6.01
N ASP A 490 21.73 2.54 5.06
CA ASP A 490 21.24 3.39 3.97
C ASP A 490 20.28 2.61 3.06
N PHE A 491 19.31 3.29 2.46
CA PHE A 491 18.41 2.67 1.49
C PHE A 491 19.20 2.23 0.24
N PRO A 492 19.18 0.95 -0.16
CA PRO A 492 20.16 0.40 -1.12
C PRO A 492 19.87 0.69 -2.60
N LEU A 493 19.18 1.78 -2.95
CA LEU A 493 18.70 2.03 -4.31
C LEU A 493 19.81 2.07 -5.37
N LYS A 494 20.95 2.68 -5.03
CA LYS A 494 22.10 2.76 -5.95
C LYS A 494 22.68 1.37 -6.21
N GLN A 495 22.90 0.57 -5.17
CA GLN A 495 23.38 -0.80 -5.31
C GLN A 495 22.36 -1.65 -6.09
N THR A 496 21.07 -1.48 -5.85
CA THR A 496 20.00 -2.16 -6.60
C THR A 496 20.05 -1.83 -8.09
N ALA A 497 20.28 -0.56 -8.45
CA ALA A 497 20.45 -0.16 -9.84
C ALA A 497 21.71 -0.75 -10.49
N GLU A 498 22.82 -0.81 -9.76
CA GLU A 498 24.07 -1.43 -10.23
C GLU A 498 23.90 -2.94 -10.46
N GLU A 499 23.25 -3.66 -9.53
CA GLU A 499 22.96 -5.09 -9.69
C GLU A 499 21.99 -5.34 -10.86
N TRP A 500 20.96 -4.51 -11.01
CA TRP A 500 20.05 -4.65 -12.13
C TRP A 500 20.72 -4.41 -13.48
N HIS A 501 21.63 -3.43 -13.55
CA HIS A 501 22.41 -3.17 -14.75
C HIS A 501 23.31 -4.35 -15.12
N LYS A 502 23.93 -5.03 -14.13
CA LYS A 502 24.70 -6.27 -14.37
C LYS A 502 23.83 -7.40 -14.95
N MET A 503 22.54 -7.41 -14.67
CA MET A 503 21.56 -8.35 -15.23
C MET A 503 21.04 -7.94 -16.61
N GLY A 504 21.56 -6.86 -17.20
CA GLY A 504 21.10 -6.32 -18.50
C GLY A 504 19.85 -5.44 -18.41
N GLY A 505 19.49 -5.04 -17.19
CA GLY A 505 18.36 -4.18 -16.92
C GLY A 505 18.70 -2.68 -16.94
N GLU A 506 17.66 -1.86 -16.97
CA GLU A 506 17.76 -0.41 -16.94
C GLU A 506 17.13 0.17 -15.66
N PRO A 507 17.70 1.23 -15.05
CA PRO A 507 17.25 1.74 -13.76
C PRO A 507 15.77 2.16 -13.71
N TRP A 508 15.18 2.61 -14.82
CA TRP A 508 13.76 2.99 -14.88
C TRP A 508 12.82 1.80 -14.64
N GLN A 509 13.27 0.56 -14.85
CA GLN A 509 12.48 -0.65 -14.60
C GLN A 509 12.38 -0.98 -13.11
N LEU A 510 13.16 -0.29 -12.27
CA LEU A 510 13.14 -0.45 -10.82
C LEU A 510 12.04 0.38 -10.15
N ILE A 511 11.30 1.18 -10.91
CA ILE A 511 10.27 2.09 -10.41
C ILE A 511 8.90 1.61 -10.89
N GLU A 512 7.91 1.66 -10.02
CA GLU A 512 6.52 1.35 -10.34
C GLU A 512 6.04 2.22 -11.52
N PRO A 513 5.53 1.62 -12.61
CA PRO A 513 5.25 2.35 -13.84
C PRO A 513 4.06 3.31 -13.70
N VAL A 514 3.09 3.01 -12.84
CA VAL A 514 1.86 3.82 -12.73
C VAL A 514 2.05 5.05 -11.84
N ASP A 515 2.70 4.92 -10.68
CA ASP A 515 2.93 6.09 -9.84
C ASP A 515 4.25 6.81 -10.18
N GLY A 516 5.21 6.12 -10.81
CA GLY A 516 6.53 6.66 -11.12
C GLY A 516 7.30 7.06 -9.88
N PHE A 517 7.06 6.41 -8.75
CA PHE A 517 7.55 6.84 -7.45
C PHE A 517 8.03 5.66 -6.59
N HIS A 518 7.21 4.62 -6.41
CA HIS A 518 7.56 3.52 -5.53
C HIS A 518 8.58 2.56 -6.16
N PRO A 519 9.39 1.86 -5.35
CA PRO A 519 10.21 0.75 -5.84
C PRO A 519 9.31 -0.37 -6.40
N SER A 520 9.66 -0.87 -7.58
CA SER A 520 8.99 -2.00 -8.21
C SER A 520 9.27 -3.33 -7.50
N GLN A 521 8.54 -4.39 -7.88
CA GLN A 521 8.81 -5.76 -7.43
C GLN A 521 10.26 -6.22 -7.71
N ILE A 522 10.86 -5.80 -8.82
CA ILE A 522 12.27 -6.12 -9.14
C ILE A 522 13.21 -5.42 -8.15
N ALA A 523 12.95 -4.15 -7.86
CA ALA A 523 13.74 -3.39 -6.90
C ALA A 523 13.63 -3.97 -5.49
N ALA A 524 12.44 -4.39 -5.08
CA ALA A 524 12.21 -5.09 -3.82
C ALA A 524 13.05 -6.37 -3.72
N ALA A 525 12.98 -7.26 -4.72
CA ALA A 525 13.71 -8.52 -4.69
C ALA A 525 15.24 -8.36 -4.69
N LEU A 526 15.78 -7.41 -5.46
CA LEU A 526 17.20 -7.09 -5.45
C LEU A 526 17.62 -6.40 -4.14
N GLY A 527 16.77 -5.51 -3.60
CA GLY A 527 16.94 -4.85 -2.31
C GLY A 527 17.09 -5.87 -1.18
N THR A 528 16.25 -6.91 -1.15
CA THR A 528 16.40 -8.03 -0.21
C THR A 528 17.79 -8.66 -0.30
N GLY A 529 18.29 -8.87 -1.52
CA GLY A 529 19.63 -9.41 -1.75
C GLY A 529 20.72 -8.60 -1.09
N ILE A 530 20.70 -7.29 -1.30
CA ILE A 530 21.69 -6.35 -0.77
C ILE A 530 21.58 -6.25 0.75
N THR A 531 20.36 -6.09 1.27
CA THR A 531 20.08 -6.04 2.72
C THR A 531 20.58 -7.29 3.42
N TRP A 532 20.30 -8.47 2.86
CA TRP A 532 20.74 -9.75 3.40
C TRP A 532 22.26 -9.89 3.41
N GLN A 533 22.94 -9.55 2.31
CA GLN A 533 24.40 -9.65 2.23
C GLN A 533 25.09 -8.68 3.20
N LYS A 534 24.56 -7.46 3.34
CA LYS A 534 25.04 -6.50 4.32
C LYS A 534 24.89 -7.04 5.75
N ALA A 535 23.70 -7.56 6.09
CA ALA A 535 23.46 -8.14 7.41
C ALA A 535 24.36 -9.35 7.68
N LEU A 536 24.58 -10.24 6.71
CA LEU A 536 25.53 -11.35 6.85
C LEU A 536 26.96 -10.89 7.12
N HIS A 537 27.40 -9.81 6.47
CA HIS A 537 28.76 -9.31 6.58
C HIS A 537 29.00 -8.51 7.86
N GLU A 538 28.06 -7.61 8.20
CA GLU A 538 28.26 -6.63 9.28
C GLU A 538 27.63 -7.08 10.60
N TRP A 539 26.49 -7.78 10.55
CA TRP A 539 25.68 -8.14 11.73
C TRP A 539 25.16 -9.59 11.66
N PRO A 540 26.02 -10.61 11.45
CA PRO A 540 25.58 -11.98 11.23
C PRO A 540 24.73 -12.55 12.38
N GLN A 541 24.92 -12.05 13.61
CA GLN A 541 24.12 -12.40 14.77
C GLN A 541 22.63 -12.07 14.59
N VAL A 542 22.30 -11.02 13.82
CA VAL A 542 20.91 -10.60 13.57
C VAL A 542 20.15 -11.66 12.80
N LEU A 543 20.82 -12.42 11.91
CA LEU A 543 20.18 -13.42 11.07
C LEU A 543 20.09 -14.81 11.73
N GLY A 544 20.66 -14.97 12.93
CA GLY A 544 20.77 -16.26 13.59
C GLY A 544 21.62 -17.27 12.82
N LYS A 545 21.67 -18.50 13.34
CA LYS A 545 22.38 -19.62 12.71
C LYS A 545 21.49 -20.34 11.71
N GLU A 546 22.12 -21.03 10.77
CA GLU A 546 21.40 -21.98 9.92
C GLU A 546 21.00 -23.20 10.75
N ASN A 547 19.74 -23.61 10.65
CA ASN A 547 19.21 -24.74 11.40
C ASN A 547 19.65 -26.06 10.73
N PRO A 548 20.45 -26.91 11.41
CA PRO A 548 20.94 -28.17 10.84
C PRO A 548 19.83 -29.20 10.58
N PHE A 549 18.62 -28.96 11.11
CA PHE A 549 17.47 -29.86 10.95
C PHE A 549 16.51 -29.45 9.83
N ASN A 550 16.83 -28.43 9.03
CA ASN A 550 15.95 -27.96 7.95
C ASN A 550 15.51 -29.09 7.00
N ASP A 551 16.42 -29.96 6.57
CA ASP A 551 16.10 -31.08 5.67
C ASP A 551 15.17 -32.11 6.34
N GLN A 552 15.32 -32.32 7.65
CA GLN A 552 14.47 -33.23 8.41
C GLN A 552 13.07 -32.66 8.62
N ILE A 553 12.99 -31.35 8.92
CA ILE A 553 11.72 -30.62 9.00
C ILE A 553 10.96 -30.76 7.67
N GLU A 554 11.61 -30.52 6.54
CA GLU A 554 10.98 -30.66 5.22
C GLU A 554 10.58 -32.11 4.90
N ALA A 555 11.41 -33.09 5.25
CA ALA A 555 11.09 -34.49 5.01
C ALA A 555 9.83 -34.95 5.78
N ILE A 556 9.61 -34.42 6.99
CA ILE A 556 8.51 -34.82 7.88
C ILE A 556 7.27 -33.95 7.65
N PHE A 557 7.43 -32.63 7.66
CA PHE A 557 6.34 -31.66 7.65
C PHE A 557 6.09 -31.04 6.26
N LYS A 558 6.88 -31.42 5.24
CA LYS A 558 6.75 -30.95 3.86
C LYS A 558 6.82 -29.43 3.76
N ASP A 559 5.73 -28.79 3.35
CA ASP A 559 5.59 -27.34 3.21
C ASP A 559 5.17 -26.66 4.53
N GLN A 560 5.07 -27.41 5.63
CA GLN A 560 4.67 -26.95 6.96
C GLN A 560 3.24 -26.38 6.99
N GLY A 561 2.36 -26.86 6.11
CA GLY A 561 0.98 -26.38 6.03
C GLY A 561 0.79 -25.11 5.19
N GLY A 562 1.84 -24.65 4.51
CA GLY A 562 1.80 -23.50 3.62
C GLY A 562 1.46 -22.18 4.31
N HIS A 563 1.11 -21.17 3.53
CA HIS A 563 0.77 -19.82 4.03
C HIS A 563 -0.69 -19.48 3.82
#